data_AF-D6PKN1-F1
#
_entry.id   AF-D6PKN1-F1
#
_cell.length_a   1.000
_cell.length_b   1.000
_cell.length_c   1.000
_cell.angle_alpha   90.00
_cell.angle_beta   90.00
_cell.angle_gamma   90.00
#
_symmetry.space_group_name_H-M   'P 1'
#
loop_
_entity.id
_entity.type
_entity.pdbx_description
1 polymer ?
#
loop_
_entity_poly.entity_id
_entity_poly.type
_entity_poly.pdbx_seq_one_letter_code
_entity_poly.pdbx_strand_id
1 'polypeptide(L)'
;MIKNQLYNFSTIKNNKDMAIDWELKGSMLTKYSNNITLIEKPFLNIYKTTSTVDIKSDTAIDPSGDMEEIYLKDNVFINRQYLLDDISMKMYTSYAIFYV
;
A
#
# COMPACT_ATOMS: atom_id res chain seq x y z
N MET A 1 4.47 -11.22 -20.65
CA MET A 1 5.65 -11.95 -20.13
C MET A 1 6.01 -11.36 -18.78
N ILE A 2 6.38 -12.20 -17.81
CA ILE A 2 6.82 -11.77 -16.47
C ILE A 2 8.28 -11.32 -16.58
N LYS A 3 8.60 -10.14 -16.02
CA LYS A 3 9.97 -9.60 -15.98
C LYS A 3 10.68 -9.96 -14.67
N ASN A 4 9.98 -9.86 -13.55
CA ASN A 4 10.53 -10.18 -12.23
C ASN A 4 9.42 -10.56 -11.25
N GLN A 5 9.77 -11.34 -10.22
CA GLN A 5 8.90 -11.67 -9.10
C GLN A 5 9.65 -11.61 -7.78
N LEU A 6 9.00 -11.06 -6.75
CA LEU A 6 9.48 -11.03 -5.38
C LEU A 6 8.43 -11.63 -4.47
N TYR A 7 8.83 -12.53 -3.57
CA TYR A 7 7.96 -13.13 -2.57
C TYR A 7 8.16 -12.45 -1.22
N ASN A 8 7.07 -12.26 -0.47
CA ASN A 8 7.08 -11.65 0.86
C ASN A 8 7.88 -10.33 0.91
N PHE A 9 7.64 -9.44 -0.05
CA PHE A 9 8.38 -8.20 -0.15
C PHE A 9 7.92 -7.20 0.91
N SER A 10 8.83 -6.30 1.29
CA SER A 10 8.52 -5.07 2.01
C SER A 10 9.35 -3.94 1.41
N THR A 11 8.76 -2.76 1.29
CA THR A 11 9.44 -1.54 0.89
C THR A 11 8.99 -0.38 1.77
N ILE A 12 9.92 0.53 2.06
CA ILE A 12 9.72 1.65 2.97
C ILE A 12 10.14 2.95 2.28
N LYS A 13 9.41 4.03 2.55
CA LYS A 13 9.81 5.39 2.20
C LYS A 13 10.01 6.19 3.48
N ASN A 14 11.19 6.79 3.60
CA ASN A 14 11.53 7.67 4.70
C ASN A 14 11.32 9.13 4.29
N ASN A 15 10.94 9.97 5.25
CA ASN A 15 10.87 11.42 5.09
C ASN A 15 12.26 12.06 5.26
N LYS A 16 12.33 13.40 5.17
CA LYS A 16 13.58 14.18 5.29
C LYS A 16 14.26 14.03 6.65
N ASP A 17 13.50 13.69 7.69
CA ASP A 17 13.99 13.50 9.06
C ASP A 17 14.35 12.03 9.33
N MET A 18 14.45 11.20 8.29
CA MET A 18 14.70 9.75 8.34
C MET A 18 13.64 8.93 9.08
N ALA A 19 12.47 9.52 9.40
CA ALA A 19 11.33 8.78 9.91
C ALA A 19 10.57 8.11 8.76
N ILE A 20 9.97 6.95 9.03
CA ILE A 20 9.17 6.23 8.03
C ILE A 20 7.91 7.05 7.72
N ASP A 21 7.69 7.39 6.45
CA ASP A 21 6.47 8.04 5.97
C ASP A 21 5.43 6.97 5.62
N TRP A 22 5.85 5.90 4.94
CA TRP A 22 5.02 4.73 4.69
C TRP A 22 5.83 3.44 4.48
N GLU A 23 5.16 2.30 4.70
CA GLU A 23 5.63 0.94 4.40
C GLU A 23 4.59 0.23 3.54
N LEU A 24 5.01 -0.44 2.46
CA LEU A 24 4.18 -1.35 1.67
C LEU A 24 4.79 -2.76 1.69
N LYS A 25 3.98 -3.73 2.09
CA LYS A 25 4.34 -5.16 2.05
C LYS A 25 3.28 -5.98 1.35
N GLY A 26 3.63 -7.18 0.91
CA GLY A 26 2.70 -8.12 0.29
C GLY A 26 3.30 -9.51 0.12
N SER A 27 2.44 -10.50 -0.14
CA SER A 27 2.89 -11.89 -0.29
C SER A 27 3.64 -12.13 -1.60
N MET A 28 3.29 -11.39 -2.65
CA MET A 28 3.98 -11.46 -3.93
C MET A 28 3.90 -10.11 -4.66
N LEU A 29 4.99 -9.75 -5.33
CA LEU A 29 5.06 -8.65 -6.29
C LEU A 29 5.52 -9.23 -7.63
N THR A 30 4.71 -9.06 -8.68
CA THR A 30 5.03 -9.49 -10.04
C THR A 30 5.12 -8.29 -10.96
N LYS A 31 6.31 -8.01 -11.47
CA LYS A 31 6.54 -6.96 -12.49
C LYS A 31 6.49 -7.58 -13.88
N TYR A 32 5.62 -7.05 -14.73
CA TYR A 32 5.47 -7.50 -16.12
C TYR A 32 6.35 -6.68 -17.07
N SER A 33 6.55 -7.21 -18.29
CA SER A 33 7.36 -6.52 -19.31
C SER A 33 6.75 -5.19 -19.78
N ASN A 34 5.46 -4.95 -19.57
CA ASN A 34 4.77 -3.69 -19.86
C ASN A 34 4.74 -2.72 -18.66
N ASN A 35 5.68 -2.89 -17.72
CA ASN A 35 5.88 -2.10 -16.51
C ASN A 35 4.82 -2.25 -15.40
N ILE A 36 3.62 -2.70 -15.73
CA ILE A 36 2.58 -3.01 -14.73
C ILE A 36 3.15 -3.93 -13.65
N THR A 37 2.83 -3.61 -12.39
CA THR A 37 3.18 -4.42 -11.23
C THR A 37 1.90 -4.89 -10.54
N LEU A 38 1.74 -6.21 -10.39
CA LEU A 38 0.69 -6.83 -9.58
C LEU A 38 1.24 -7.14 -8.20
N ILE A 39 0.45 -6.84 -7.18
CA ILE A 39 0.78 -7.06 -5.78
C ILE A 39 -0.32 -7.92 -5.17
N GLU A 40 0.05 -9.05 -4.56
CA GLU A 40 -0.88 -9.91 -3.83
C GLU A 40 -0.83 -9.63 -2.34
N LYS A 41 -2.02 -9.58 -1.72
CA LYS A 41 -2.24 -9.28 -0.30
C LYS A 41 -1.48 -8.03 0.16
N PRO A 42 -1.60 -6.89 -0.55
CA PRO A 42 -0.94 -5.66 -0.15
C PRO A 42 -1.39 -5.24 1.25
N PHE A 43 -0.44 -4.77 2.05
CA PHE A 43 -0.68 -4.05 3.29
C PHE A 43 0.21 -2.80 3.30
N LEU A 44 -0.44 -1.64 3.20
CA LEU A 44 0.16 -0.31 3.26
C LEU A 44 -0.08 0.31 4.63
N ASN A 45 1.00 0.71 5.30
CA ASN A 45 0.97 1.49 6.53
C ASN A 45 1.48 2.90 6.21
N ILE A 46 0.68 3.93 6.51
CA ILE A 46 1.06 5.34 6.37
C ILE A 46 1.16 5.96 7.76
N TYR A 47 2.31 6.57 8.04
CA TYR A 47 2.61 7.18 9.34
C TYR A 47 2.58 8.71 9.19
N LYS A 48 1.67 9.35 9.91
CA LYS A 48 1.61 10.82 10.05
C LYS A 48 1.73 11.19 11.52
N THR A 49 2.14 12.42 11.78
CA THR A 49 2.39 12.92 13.15
C THR A 49 1.20 12.72 14.10
N THR A 50 -0.03 12.82 13.58
CA THR A 50 -1.26 12.75 14.37
C THR A 50 -2.10 11.51 14.10
N SER A 51 -1.71 10.65 13.15
CA SER A 51 -2.51 9.50 12.77
C SER A 51 -1.70 8.41 12.08
N THR A 52 -2.12 7.17 12.24
CA THR A 52 -1.70 6.04 11.42
C THR A 52 -2.84 5.62 10.49
N VAL A 53 -2.50 5.18 9.27
CA VAL A 53 -3.47 4.64 8.32
C VAL A 53 -2.99 3.29 7.83
N ASP A 54 -3.81 2.28 8.07
CA ASP A 54 -3.60 0.90 7.67
C ASP A 54 -4.54 0.57 6.52
N ILE A 55 -4.01 0.13 5.39
CA ILE A 55 -4.77 -0.16 4.18
C ILE A 55 -4.39 -1.54 3.68
N LYS A 56 -5.39 -2.42 3.52
CA LYS A 56 -5.18 -3.77 2.99
C LYS A 56 -6.23 -4.11 1.95
N SER A 57 -5.90 -5.01 1.05
CA SER A 57 -6.83 -5.59 0.07
C SER A 57 -6.31 -6.97 -0.36
N ASP A 58 -7.07 -7.68 -1.19
CA ASP A 58 -6.60 -8.96 -1.72
C ASP A 58 -5.57 -8.78 -2.84
N THR A 59 -5.76 -7.76 -3.69
CA THR A 59 -4.83 -7.44 -4.78
C THR A 59 -4.62 -5.94 -4.94
N ALA A 60 -3.44 -5.56 -5.42
CA ALA A 60 -3.19 -4.22 -5.92
C ALA A 60 -2.47 -4.22 -7.27
N ILE A 61 -2.69 -3.17 -8.05
CA ILE A 61 -2.02 -2.94 -9.32
C ILE A 61 -1.36 -1.56 -9.28
N ASP A 62 -0.06 -1.52 -9.52
CA ASP A 62 0.66 -0.32 -9.89
C ASP A 62 0.76 -0.29 -11.43
N PRO A 63 0.03 0.61 -12.11
CA PRO A 63 -0.04 0.62 -13.57
C PRO A 63 1.24 1.13 -14.24
N SER A 64 2.03 1.98 -13.57
CA SER A 64 3.27 2.53 -14.12
C SER A 64 4.48 1.67 -13.78
N GLY A 65 4.44 0.94 -12.66
CA GLY A 65 5.56 0.16 -12.16
C GLY A 65 6.56 0.96 -11.32
N ASP A 66 6.23 2.23 -11.05
CA ASP A 66 7.04 3.21 -10.30
C ASP A 66 6.46 3.50 -8.91
N MET A 67 5.36 2.84 -8.54
CA MET A 67 4.66 2.96 -7.25
C MET A 67 4.16 4.36 -6.95
N GLU A 68 3.88 5.19 -7.96
CA GLU A 68 3.29 6.53 -7.77
C GLU A 68 1.78 6.47 -7.49
N GLU A 69 1.11 5.50 -8.11
CA GLU A 69 -0.32 5.26 -7.98
C GLU A 69 -0.56 3.75 -7.80
N ILE A 70 -1.34 3.38 -6.78
CA ILE A 70 -1.62 1.98 -6.45
C ILE A 70 -3.14 1.77 -6.40
N TYR A 71 -3.64 0.89 -7.27
CA TYR A 71 -5.04 0.49 -7.36
C TYR A 71 -5.30 -0.73 -6.50
N LEU A 72 -5.94 -0.54 -5.35
CA LEU A 72 -6.35 -1.64 -4.48
C LEU A 72 -7.69 -2.20 -4.94
N LYS A 73 -7.78 -3.52 -5.01
CA LYS A 73 -8.94 -4.26 -5.51
C LYS A 73 -9.27 -5.38 -4.55
N ASP A 74 -10.57 -5.60 -4.39
CA ASP A 74 -11.18 -6.68 -3.62
C ASP A 74 -10.90 -6.59 -2.11
N ASN A 75 -11.98 -6.58 -1.32
CA ASN A 75 -11.92 -6.51 0.15
C ASN A 75 -11.01 -5.39 0.68
N VAL A 76 -11.09 -4.21 0.06
CA VAL A 76 -10.28 -3.06 0.48
C VAL A 76 -10.78 -2.60 1.85
N PHE A 77 -9.89 -2.69 2.84
CA PHE A 77 -10.12 -2.23 4.19
C PHE A 77 -9.13 -1.13 4.53
N ILE A 78 -9.67 -0.01 5.01
CA ILE A 78 -8.91 1.15 5.43
C ILE A 78 -9.25 1.39 6.90
N ASN A 79 -8.23 1.46 7.75
CA ASN A 79 -8.34 1.80 9.16
C ASN A 79 -7.43 2.99 9.46
N ARG A 80 -8.02 4.13 9.80
CA ARG A 80 -7.28 5.29 10.29
C ARG A 80 -7.46 5.40 11.79
N GLN A 81 -6.36 5.50 12.52
CA GLN A 81 -6.36 5.76 13.96
C GLN A 81 -5.75 7.13 14.23
N TYR A 82 -6.47 7.98 14.96
CA TYR A 82 -5.98 9.27 15.44
C TYR A 82 -5.28 9.06 16.77
N LEU A 83 -4.03 9.53 16.89
CA LEU A 83 -3.16 9.19 18.02
C LEU A 83 -3.51 9.93 19.32
N LEU A 84 -4.16 11.09 19.23
CA LEU A 84 -4.41 11.97 20.38
C LEU A 84 -5.81 11.79 21.00
N ASP A 85 -6.79 11.33 20.22
CA ASP A 85 -8.20 11.41 20.60
C ASP A 85 -8.88 10.04 20.81
N ASP A 86 -8.13 8.93 20.69
CA ASP A 86 -8.65 7.55 20.66
C ASP A 86 -9.81 7.36 19.65
N ILE A 87 -9.80 8.17 18.59
CA ILE A 87 -10.78 8.10 17.50
C ILE A 87 -10.21 7.18 16.42
N SER A 88 -11.05 6.26 15.92
CA SER A 88 -10.74 5.47 14.73
C SER A 88 -11.83 5.56 13.68
N MET A 89 -11.42 5.54 12.41
CA MET A 89 -12.29 5.48 11.26
C MET A 89 -11.97 4.22 10.48
N LYS A 90 -13.01 3.42 10.18
CA LYS A 90 -12.90 2.21 9.37
C LYS A 90 -13.76 2.35 8.12
N MET A 91 -13.22 1.96 6.98
CA MET A 91 -13.93 1.93 5.69
C MET A 91 -13.70 0.60 5.00
N TYR A 92 -14.78 0.08 4.40
CA TYR A 92 -14.76 -1.09 3.53
C TYR A 92 -15.28 -0.69 2.16
N THR A 93 -14.55 -1.04 1.12
CA THR A 93 -14.92 -0.79 -0.27
C THR A 93 -14.42 -1.92 -1.17
N SER A 94 -14.97 -2.03 -2.37
CA SER A 94 -14.47 -2.97 -3.38
C SER A 94 -13.23 -2.44 -4.11
N TYR A 95 -13.01 -1.12 -4.09
CA TYR A 95 -11.96 -0.45 -4.85
C TYR A 95 -11.49 0.84 -4.20
N ALA A 96 -10.18 1.11 -4.26
CA ALA A 96 -9.59 2.39 -3.88
C ALA A 96 -8.31 2.67 -4.67
N ILE A 97 -7.98 3.94 -4.84
CA ILE A 97 -6.73 4.40 -5.47
C ILE A 97 -5.95 5.19 -4.43
N PHE A 98 -4.65 4.93 -4.32
CA PHE A 98 -3.73 5.65 -3.45
C PHE A 98 -2.58 6.26 -4.23
N TYR A 99 -2.22 7.48 -3.85
CA TYR A 99 -1.04 8.20 -4.31
C TYR A 99 0.04 8.17 -3.22
N VAL A 100 1.29 7.92 -3.61
CA VAL A 100 2.39 7.50 -2.72
C VAL A 100 3.52 8.53 -2.59
#